data_AF-A0A2V1GWJ4-F1
#
_entry.id   AF-A0A2V1GWJ4-F1
#
_cell.length_a   1.000
_cell.length_b   1.000
_cell.length_c   1.000
_cell.angle_alpha   90.00
_cell.angle_beta   90.00
_cell.angle_gamma   90.00
#
_symmetry.space_group_name_H-M   'P 1'
#
loop_
_entity.id
_entity.type
_entity.pdbx_description
1 polymer ?
#
loop_
_entity_poly.entity_id
_entity_poly.type
_entity_poly.pdbx_seq_one_letter_code
_entity_poly.pdbx_strand_id
1 'polypeptide(L)' 'MITLKGVGDKLASKLAESLGLHSLQDLLFHLPLRYEDRTRITPIAVLRPMDHVVVQGEIVSSEIQFGKRRTLLCRIRND' A
#
# COMPACT_ATOMS: atom_id res chain seq x y z
N MET A 1 18.78 16.47 11.95
CA MET A 1 18.22 15.10 11.92
C MET A 1 16.70 15.23 11.98
N ILE A 2 15.97 14.54 11.11
CA ILE A 2 14.50 14.58 11.14
C ILE A 2 14.03 13.92 12.43
N THR A 3 13.35 14.70 13.28
CA THR A 3 12.70 14.19 14.50
C THR A 3 11.20 14.12 14.23
N LEU A 4 10.72 12.93 13.86
CA LEU A 4 9.31 12.66 13.59
C LEU A 4 8.87 11.41 14.36
N LYS A 5 7.66 11.45 14.93
CA LYS A 5 7.10 10.29 15.64
C LYS A 5 7.03 9.09 14.69
N GLY A 6 7.62 7.96 15.10
CA GLY A 6 7.70 6.74 14.29
C GLY A 6 8.89 6.67 13.33
N VAL A 7 9.73 7.70 13.27
CA VAL A 7 10.98 7.70 12.49
C VAL A 7 12.16 7.57 13.44
N GLY A 8 12.75 6.36 13.49
CA GLY A 8 14.03 6.11 14.16
C GLY A 8 15.22 6.33 13.23
N ASP A 9 16.43 6.25 13.77
CA ASP A 9 17.68 6.65 13.09
C ASP A 9 17.87 6.00 11.71
N LYS A 10 17.59 4.69 11.60
CA LYS A 10 17.70 3.96 10.32
C LYS A 10 16.76 4.52 9.25
N LEU A 11 15.53 4.86 9.63
CA LEU A 11 14.56 5.42 8.69
C LEU A 11 14.93 6.86 8.36
N ALA A 12 15.39 7.65 9.33
CA ALA A 12 15.88 9.00 9.11
C ALA A 12 17.03 9.05 8.09
N SER A 13 18.04 8.19 8.23
CA SER A 13 19.14 8.10 7.25
C SER A 13 18.64 7.70 5.86
N LYS A 14 17.72 6.73 5.79
CA LYS A 14 17.15 6.32 4.50
C LYS A 14 16.35 7.44 3.82
N LEU A 15 15.57 8.21 4.58
CA LEU A 15 14.83 9.36 4.04
C LEU A 15 15.79 10.45 3.51
N ALA A 16 16.89 10.70 4.22
CA ALA A 16 17.91 11.64 3.79
C ALA A 16 18.62 11.16 2.50
N GLU A 17 19.06 9.90 2.46
CA GLU A 17 19.83 9.36 1.32
C GLU A 17 18.97 9.08 0.09
N SER A 18 17.75 8.55 0.27
CA SER A 18 16.91 8.08 -0.84
C SER A 18 15.94 9.15 -1.36
N LEU A 19 15.49 10.07 -0.51
CA LEU A 19 14.47 11.06 -0.84
C LEU A 19 14.95 12.50 -0.64
N GLY A 20 16.20 12.71 -0.20
CA GLY A 20 16.76 14.04 0.04
C GLY A 20 16.13 14.77 1.23
N LEU A 21 15.47 14.05 2.14
CA LEU A 21 14.75 14.63 3.26
C LEU A 21 15.68 14.71 4.48
N HIS A 22 16.21 15.89 4.77
CA HIS A 22 17.17 16.12 5.85
C HIS A 22 16.55 16.79 7.08
N SER A 23 15.42 17.47 6.88
CA SER A 23 14.68 18.26 7.87
C SER A 23 13.18 18.00 7.78
N LEU A 24 12.43 18.44 8.81
CA LEU A 24 10.97 18.32 8.82
C LEU A 24 10.33 19.21 7.73
N GLN A 25 10.95 20.33 7.42
CA GLN A 25 10.48 21.30 6.42
C GLN A 25 10.47 20.72 5.02
N ASP A 26 11.40 19.81 4.71
CA ASP A 26 11.47 19.14 3.40
C ASP A 26 10.21 18.32 3.10
N LEU A 27 9.50 17.87 4.16
CA LEU A 27 8.23 17.13 4.02
C LEU A 27 7.08 18.00 3.51
N LEU A 28 7.14 19.33 3.67
CA LEU A 28 6.07 20.23 3.22
C LEU A 28 5.89 20.19 1.69
N PHE A 29 6.96 19.87 0.97
CA PHE A 29 6.97 19.82 -0.50
C PHE A 29 7.30 18.43 -1.04
N HIS A 30 7.42 17.41 -0.17
CA HIS A 30 7.53 16.01 -0.57
C HIS A 30 6.14 15.43 -0.87
N LEU A 31 5.56 15.88 -1.98
CA LEU A 31 4.20 15.51 -2.36
C LEU A 31 4.13 14.03 -2.82
N PRO A 32 3.00 13.34 -2.60
CA PRO A 32 2.80 12.00 -3.11
C PRO A 32 2.96 11.95 -4.63
N LEU A 33 3.60 10.89 -5.13
CA LEU A 33 3.69 10.63 -6.58
C LEU A 33 2.28 10.54 -7.22
N ARG A 34 1.32 9.99 -6.48
CA ARG A 34 -0.07 9.89 -6.88
C ARG A 34 -0.97 9.84 -5.65
N TYR A 35 -2.14 10.47 -5.75
CA TYR A 35 -3.25 10.26 -4.83
C TYR A 35 -4.13 9.14 -5.36
N GLU A 36 -4.35 8.12 -4.54
CA GLU A 36 -5.32 7.06 -4.84
C GLU A 36 -6.68 7.43 -4.21
N ASP A 37 -7.70 7.57 -5.04
CA ASP A 37 -9.07 7.70 -4.57
C ASP A 37 -9.65 6.31 -4.27
N ARG A 38 -9.80 6.00 -2.98
CA ARG A 38 -10.37 4.74 -2.48
C ARG A 38 -11.82 4.86 -2.02
N THR A 39 -12.52 5.93 -2.40
CA THR A 39 -13.92 6.18 -1.98
C THR A 39 -14.95 5.34 -2.74
N ARG A 40 -14.56 4.73 -3.86
CA ARG A 40 -15.47 4.02 -4.76
C ARG A 40 -15.21 2.53 -4.78
N ILE A 41 -16.21 1.77 -4.37
CA ILE A 41 -16.20 0.31 -4.47
C ILE A 41 -16.63 -0.10 -5.88
N THR A 42 -15.79 -0.88 -6.54
CA THR A 42 -16.02 -1.43 -7.87
C THR A 42 -16.58 -2.84 -7.74
N PRO A 43 -17.72 -3.17 -8.39
CA PRO A 43 -18.25 -4.53 -8.38
C PRO A 43 -17.26 -5.52 -9.01
N ILE A 44 -17.08 -6.70 -8.40
CA ILE A 44 -16.14 -7.72 -8.92
C ILE A 44 -16.53 -8.20 -10.33
N ALA A 45 -17.81 -8.14 -10.67
CA ALA A 45 -18.32 -8.58 -11.98
C ALA A 45 -17.81 -7.74 -13.18
N VAL A 46 -17.31 -6.52 -12.95
CA VAL A 46 -16.89 -5.60 -14.02
C VAL A 46 -15.40 -5.33 -14.04
N LEU A 47 -14.61 -6.07 -13.27
CA LEU A 47 -13.17 -5.88 -13.20
C LEU A 47 -12.49 -6.17 -14.53
N ARG A 48 -11.46 -5.37 -14.82
CA ARG A 48 -10.59 -5.58 -15.98
C ARG A 48 -9.17 -5.83 -15.51
N PRO A 49 -8.40 -6.67 -16.23
CA PRO A 49 -6.98 -6.84 -15.95
C PRO A 49 -6.27 -5.48 -15.94
N MET A 50 -5.28 -5.34 -15.06
CA MET A 50 -4.42 -4.15 -14.89
C MET A 50 -5.08 -2.93 -14.25
N ASP A 51 -6.38 -2.96 -13.92
CA ASP A 51 -7.01 -1.85 -13.20
C ASP A 51 -6.69 -1.90 -11.69
N HIS A 52 -6.38 -0.73 -11.13
CA HIS A 52 -6.30 -0.54 -9.68
C HIS A 52 -7.67 -0.10 -9.16
N VAL A 53 -8.35 -1.01 -8.46
CA VAL A 53 -9.72 -0.83 -7.96
C VAL A 53 -9.82 -1.17 -6.48
N VAL A 54 -10.87 -0.66 -5.84
CA VAL A 54 -11.29 -1.11 -4.52
C VAL A 54 -12.48 -2.05 -4.71
N VAL A 55 -12.46 -3.21 -4.07
CA VAL A 55 -13.56 -4.18 -4.08
C VAL A 55 -13.95 -4.52 -2.63
N GLN A 56 -15.19 -4.95 -2.43
CA GLN A 56 -15.71 -5.41 -1.14
C GLN A 56 -16.35 -6.79 -1.33
N GLY A 57 -16.25 -7.63 -0.30
CA GLY A 57 -16.94 -8.91 -0.22
C GLY A 57 -16.45 -9.75 0.96
N GLU A 58 -17.09 -10.88 1.17
CA GLU A 58 -16.79 -11.85 2.22
C GLU A 58 -15.68 -12.83 1.80
N ILE A 59 -14.71 -13.06 2.68
CA ILE A 59 -13.70 -14.10 2.47
C ILE A 59 -14.30 -15.46 2.79
N VAL A 60 -14.45 -16.30 1.77
CA VAL A 60 -15.03 -17.66 1.91
C VAL A 60 -13.98 -18.74 2.15
N SER A 61 -12.72 -18.47 1.79
CA SER A 61 -11.60 -19.36 2.11
C SER A 61 -10.29 -18.58 2.14
N SER A 62 -9.37 -18.98 3.02
CA SER A 62 -8.01 -18.45 3.09
C SER A 62 -7.05 -19.59 3.39
N GLU A 63 -6.10 -19.85 2.49
CA GLU A 63 -5.17 -20.97 2.60
C GLU A 63 -3.75 -20.56 2.20
N ILE A 64 -2.76 -21.12 2.89
CA ILE A 64 -1.36 -20.97 2.50
C ILE A 64 -1.03 -22.04 1.47
N GLN A 65 -0.66 -21.62 0.27
CA GLN A 65 -0.17 -22.51 -0.77
C GLN A 65 1.36 -22.59 -0.74
N PHE A 66 1.86 -23.81 -0.65
CA PHE A 66 3.29 -24.12 -0.65
C PHE A 66 3.74 -24.51 -2.06
N GLY A 67 3.85 -23.51 -2.94
CA GLY A 67 4.50 -23.66 -4.25
C GLY A 67 5.99 -23.30 -4.20
N LYS A 68 6.58 -22.90 -5.34
CA LYS A 68 7.95 -22.37 -5.41
C LYS A 68 8.17 -21.17 -4.46
N ARG A 69 7.12 -20.38 -4.23
CA ARG A 69 7.05 -19.34 -3.21
C ARG A 69 5.79 -19.57 -2.39
N ARG A 70 5.87 -19.34 -1.08
CA ARG A 70 4.73 -19.41 -0.17
C ARG A 70 3.76 -18.27 -0.49
N THR A 71 2.51 -18.58 -0.82
CA THR A 71 1.47 -17.58 -1.13
C THR A 71 0.27 -17.76 -0.21
N LEU A 72 -0.40 -16.65 0.11
CA LEU A 72 -1.70 -16.66 0.75
C LEU A 72 -2.75 -16.56 -0.35
N LEU A 73 -3.52 -17.63 -0.58
CA LEU A 73 -4.64 -17.62 -1.51
C LEU A 73 -5.93 -17.35 -0.73
N CYS A 74 -6.59 -16.25 -1.05
CA CYS A 74 -7.91 -15.93 -0.54
C CYS A 74 -8.95 -16.05 -1.66
N ARG A 75 -10.11 -16.62 -1.36
CA ARG A 75 -11.30 -16.56 -2.23
C ARG A 75 -12.29 -15.60 -1.60
N ILE A 76 -12.80 -14.68 -2.41
CA ILE A 76 -13.77 -13.66 -2.02
C ILE A 76 -15.07 -13.90 -2.76
N ARG A 77 -16.20 -13.69 -2.09
CA ARG A 77 -17.54 -13.71 -2.64
C ARG A 77 -18.12 -12.29 -2.53
N ASN A 78 -18.84 -11.84 -3.56
CA ASN A 78 -19.59 -10.59 -3.47
C ASN A 78 -20.68 -10.68 -2.41
N ASP A 79 -20.88 -9.61 -1.64
CA ASP A 79 -22.07 -9.43 -0.81
C ASP A 79 -23.32 -9.19 -1.68
#